data_AF-A0A958JY22-F1
#
_entry.id   AF-A0A958JY22-F1
#
_cell.length_a   1.000
_cell.length_b   1.000
_cell.length_c   1.000
_cell.angle_alpha   90.00
_cell.angle_beta   90.00
_cell.angle_gamma   90.00
#
_symmetry.space_group_name_H-M   'P 1'
#
loop_
_entity.id
_entity.type
_entity.pdbx_description
1 polymer ?
#
loop_
_entity_poly.entity_id
_entity_poly.type
_entity_poly.pdbx_seq_one_letter_code
_entity_poly.pdbx_strand_id
1 'polypeptide(L)'
;MKPNRKVRRTIAGIIARYQELLNIEIFCYQFLSNHYHLIVKAPQANIDEFMENVNREIARRCNYYLHREGHFWGRRYDDQEILSEDDLLEAFLYVTTNCCRHGLVDDARKWVGLNCFNQVLSERVQYHSFHHYSAVREEDRVTVHSLRLTVLPQFKGLSKKQRYKRLLELLEARMQAIREGRYKDGGGFVGMEIIKEQDPEDTPRKMSRSRRPPCYTMSNELRRDWVKRERVRRERFGDSSRRYRLGDLTVEFPPYTFRPPVHRKPRIVPFQPLDADFLNQ
;
A
#
# COMPACT_ATOMS: atom_id res chain seq x y z
N MET A 1 -11.13 5.67 9.72
CA MET A 1 -11.91 4.79 8.82
C MET A 1 -12.80 3.83 9.64
N LYS A 2 -13.95 4.30 10.16
CA LYS A 2 -14.83 3.43 10.96
C LYS A 2 -15.20 2.15 10.20
N PRO A 3 -15.01 0.94 10.75
CA PRO A 3 -15.24 -0.32 10.05
C PRO A 3 -16.75 -0.62 9.96
N ASN A 4 -17.47 0.15 9.13
CA ASN A 4 -18.89 -0.02 8.87
C ASN A 4 -19.14 -0.37 7.39
N ARG A 5 -20.36 -0.81 7.08
CA ARG A 5 -20.73 -1.27 5.74
C ARG A 5 -20.54 -0.19 4.67
N LYS A 6 -20.87 1.07 4.96
CA LYS A 6 -20.79 2.19 4.01
C LYS A 6 -19.32 2.46 3.64
N VAL A 7 -18.48 2.69 4.64
CA VAL A 7 -17.03 2.91 4.46
C VAL A 7 -16.39 1.72 3.73
N ARG A 8 -16.69 0.48 4.15
CA ARG A 8 -16.16 -0.72 3.50
C ARG A 8 -16.49 -0.79 2.01
N ARG A 9 -17.75 -0.56 1.63
CA ARG A 9 -18.17 -0.61 0.21
C ARG A 9 -17.53 0.50 -0.60
N THR A 10 -17.42 1.69 -0.03
CA THR A 10 -16.78 2.82 -0.69
C THR A 10 -15.30 2.56 -0.96
N ILE A 11 -14.55 2.10 0.04
CA ILE A 11 -13.13 1.78 -0.13
C ILE A 11 -12.97 0.64 -1.15
N ALA A 12 -13.82 -0.38 -1.11
CA ALA A 12 -13.76 -1.50 -2.06
C ALA A 12 -13.99 -1.04 -3.51
N GLY A 13 -14.96 -0.15 -3.74
CA GLY A 13 -15.20 0.46 -5.06
C GLY A 13 -14.05 1.32 -5.56
N ILE A 14 -13.41 2.09 -4.66
CA ILE A 14 -12.22 2.89 -4.99
C ILE A 14 -11.07 1.98 -5.46
N ILE A 15 -10.73 0.96 -4.67
CA ILE A 15 -9.62 0.06 -5.01
C ILE A 15 -9.93 -0.71 -6.30
N ALA A 16 -11.15 -1.25 -6.45
CA ALA A 16 -11.56 -1.96 -7.66
C ALA A 16 -11.38 -1.10 -8.90
N ARG A 17 -11.87 0.16 -8.85
CA ARG A 17 -11.74 1.10 -9.97
C ARG A 17 -10.29 1.33 -10.37
N TYR A 18 -9.46 1.73 -9.41
CA TYR A 18 -8.07 2.09 -9.72
C TYR A 18 -7.19 0.88 -9.97
N GLN A 19 -7.57 -0.30 -9.47
CA GLN A 19 -6.96 -1.55 -9.89
C GLN A 19 -7.13 -1.77 -11.40
N GLU A 20 -8.37 -1.65 -11.89
CA GLU A 20 -8.68 -1.88 -13.30
C GLU A 20 -8.06 -0.82 -14.20
N LEU A 21 -8.23 0.47 -13.88
CA LEU A 21 -7.78 1.56 -14.73
C LEU A 21 -6.25 1.60 -14.89
N LEU A 22 -5.51 1.22 -13.85
CA LEU A 22 -4.05 1.31 -13.81
C LEU A 22 -3.37 -0.06 -13.91
N ASN A 23 -4.14 -1.12 -14.18
CA ASN A 23 -3.65 -2.49 -14.31
C ASN A 23 -2.74 -2.93 -13.15
N ILE A 24 -3.20 -2.68 -11.92
CA ILE A 24 -2.44 -3.01 -10.70
C ILE A 24 -2.68 -4.46 -10.31
N GLU A 25 -1.60 -5.23 -10.16
CA GLU A 25 -1.65 -6.57 -9.59
C GLU A 25 -1.73 -6.44 -8.06
N ILE A 26 -2.89 -6.74 -7.46
CA ILE A 26 -3.07 -6.72 -5.99
C ILE A 26 -2.96 -8.14 -5.47
N PHE A 27 -2.06 -8.44 -4.54
CA PHE A 27 -1.92 -9.76 -3.93
C PHE A 27 -2.82 -9.91 -2.69
N CYS A 28 -2.78 -8.93 -1.79
CA CYS A 28 -3.64 -8.89 -0.60
C CYS A 28 -3.80 -7.46 -0.08
N TYR A 29 -4.83 -7.26 0.74
CA TYR A 29 -5.14 -5.98 1.36
C TYR A 29 -5.77 -6.13 2.75
N GLN A 30 -5.52 -5.16 3.63
CA GLN A 30 -6.20 -5.05 4.92
C GLN A 30 -6.38 -3.59 5.33
N PHE A 31 -7.62 -3.15 5.48
CA PHE A 31 -7.99 -1.81 5.95
C PHE A 31 -8.45 -1.91 7.40
N LEU A 32 -7.65 -1.35 8.30
CA LEU A 32 -7.97 -1.18 9.70
C LEU A 32 -8.64 0.18 9.95
N SER A 33 -8.96 0.49 11.20
CA SER A 33 -9.66 1.73 11.54
C SER A 33 -8.81 2.99 11.34
N ASN A 34 -7.48 2.89 11.42
CA ASN A 34 -6.55 4.04 11.41
C ASN A 34 -5.46 3.97 10.32
N HIS A 35 -5.27 2.83 9.66
CA HIS A 35 -4.33 2.68 8.55
C HIS A 35 -4.73 1.46 7.70
N TYR A 36 -4.02 1.24 6.60
CA TYR A 36 -4.21 0.07 5.77
C TYR A 36 -2.88 -0.43 5.20
N HIS A 37 -2.86 -1.68 4.79
CA HIS A 37 -1.73 -2.32 4.10
C HIS A 37 -2.21 -2.92 2.78
N LEU A 38 -1.41 -2.75 1.72
CA LEU A 38 -1.59 -3.36 0.41
C LEU A 38 -0.29 -4.03 0.00
N ILE A 39 -0.38 -5.21 -0.62
CA ILE A 39 0.72 -5.77 -1.39
C ILE A 39 0.33 -5.72 -2.85
N VAL A 40 1.09 -4.97 -3.63
CA VAL A 40 0.81 -4.72 -5.03
C VAL A 40 2.07 -4.87 -5.87
N LYS A 41 1.87 -5.14 -7.15
CA LYS A 41 2.85 -4.92 -8.20
C LYS A 41 2.22 -3.98 -9.23
N ALA A 42 2.98 -2.97 -9.64
CA ALA A 42 2.58 -1.97 -10.61
C ALA A 42 3.42 -2.15 -11.88
N PRO A 43 2.97 -2.98 -12.86
CA PRO A 43 3.77 -3.36 -14.02
C PRO A 43 4.20 -2.17 -14.88
N GLN A 44 3.45 -1.07 -14.83
CA GLN A 44 3.67 0.14 -15.62
C GLN A 44 4.37 1.25 -14.82
N ALA A 45 4.98 0.93 -13.67
CA ALA A 45 5.65 1.90 -12.79
C ALA A 45 4.73 3.06 -12.30
N ASN A 46 3.44 2.78 -12.15
CA ASN A 46 2.36 3.73 -11.85
C ASN A 46 1.76 3.55 -10.44
N ILE A 47 2.56 3.06 -9.48
CA ILE A 47 2.11 2.85 -8.10
C ILE A 47 1.76 4.18 -7.41
N ASP A 48 2.48 5.24 -7.73
CA ASP A 48 2.24 6.59 -7.23
C ASP A 48 0.89 7.13 -7.68
N GLU A 49 0.53 6.99 -8.95
CA GLU A 49 -0.77 7.38 -9.48
C GLU A 49 -1.89 6.58 -8.81
N PHE A 50 -1.70 5.26 -8.65
CA PHE A 50 -2.65 4.41 -7.93
C PHE A 50 -2.86 4.87 -6.49
N MET A 51 -1.76 5.08 -5.75
CA MET A 51 -1.82 5.49 -4.35
C MET A 51 -2.35 6.91 -4.18
N GLU A 52 -2.04 7.85 -5.08
CA GLU A 52 -2.62 9.20 -5.08
C GLU A 52 -4.13 9.13 -5.21
N ASN A 53 -4.62 8.43 -6.24
CA ASN A 53 -6.04 8.27 -6.52
C ASN A 53 -6.80 7.58 -5.39
N VAL A 54 -6.29 6.45 -4.89
CA VAL A 54 -6.90 5.71 -3.78
C VAL A 54 -6.94 6.56 -2.52
N ASN A 55 -5.82 7.19 -2.13
CA ASN A 55 -5.78 8.00 -0.92
C ASN A 55 -6.66 9.25 -1.02
N ARG A 56 -6.68 9.92 -2.17
CA ARG A 56 -7.55 11.07 -2.43
C ARG A 56 -9.02 10.71 -2.29
N GLU A 57 -9.47 9.65 -2.95
CA GLU A 57 -10.88 9.25 -2.92
C GLU A 57 -11.31 8.76 -1.53
N ILE A 58 -10.45 8.00 -0.83
CA ILE A 58 -10.74 7.58 0.54
C ILE A 58 -10.86 8.81 1.45
N ALA A 59 -9.91 9.75 1.39
CA ALA A 59 -9.93 10.95 2.20
C ALA A 59 -11.20 11.77 1.96
N ARG A 60 -11.50 12.10 0.71
CA ARG A 60 -12.68 12.89 0.33
C ARG A 60 -13.98 12.25 0.81
N ARG A 61 -14.18 10.96 0.49
CA ARG A 61 -15.45 10.28 0.76
C ARG A 61 -15.62 9.93 2.23
N CYS A 62 -14.54 9.51 2.91
CA CYS A 62 -14.62 9.21 4.34
C CYS A 62 -14.80 10.48 5.17
N ASN A 63 -14.13 11.60 4.83
CA ASN A 63 -14.41 12.88 5.47
C ASN A 63 -15.88 13.28 5.32
N TYR A 64 -16.40 13.21 4.10
CA TYR A 64 -17.80 13.54 3.84
C TYR A 64 -18.77 12.64 4.63
N TYR A 65 -18.59 11.32 4.64
CA TYR A 65 -19.52 10.41 5.33
C TYR A 65 -19.40 10.41 6.84
N LEU A 66 -18.21 10.71 7.38
CA LEU A 66 -17.97 10.75 8.81
C LEU A 66 -18.13 12.16 9.37
N HIS A 67 -18.56 13.13 8.55
CA HIS A 67 -18.69 14.54 8.92
C HIS A 67 -17.39 15.10 9.53
N ARG A 68 -16.24 14.70 8.95
CA ARG A 68 -14.92 15.17 9.38
C ARG A 68 -14.42 16.26 8.46
N GLU A 69 -13.71 17.22 9.05
CA GLU A 69 -13.01 18.29 8.37
C GLU A 69 -11.49 18.12 8.50
N GLY A 70 -10.74 18.85 7.67
CA GLY A 70 -9.27 18.85 7.71
C GLY A 70 -8.60 17.60 7.11
N HIS A 71 -7.37 17.35 7.55
CA HIS A 71 -6.51 16.29 7.01
C HIS A 71 -7.00 14.90 7.44
N PHE A 72 -7.31 14.05 6.46
CA PHE A 72 -7.66 12.65 6.72
C PHE A 72 -6.43 11.75 6.97
N TRP A 73 -5.37 11.95 6.18
CA TRP A 73 -4.13 11.19 6.31
C TRP A 73 -3.09 12.01 7.06
N GLY A 74 -2.55 11.45 8.15
CA GLY A 74 -1.50 12.13 8.93
C GLY A 74 -0.13 12.17 8.26
N ARG A 75 0.09 11.38 7.19
CA ARG A 75 1.34 11.32 6.43
C ARG A 75 1.10 10.84 5.00
N ARG A 76 2.09 11.03 4.13
CA ARG A 76 2.13 10.40 2.81
C ARG A 76 2.16 8.87 2.96
N TYR A 77 1.72 8.16 1.91
CA TYR A 77 1.93 6.72 1.86
C TYR A 77 3.44 6.41 1.87
N ASP A 78 3.76 5.18 2.24
CA ASP A 78 5.13 4.71 2.36
C ASP A 78 5.19 3.28 1.84
N ASP A 79 6.04 3.05 0.84
CA ASP A 79 6.22 1.77 0.15
C ASP A 79 7.52 1.07 0.58
N GLN A 80 7.54 -0.25 0.46
CA GLN A 80 8.71 -1.08 0.73
C GLN A 80 8.83 -2.13 -0.38
N GLU A 81 9.98 -2.17 -1.04
CA GLU A 81 10.29 -3.23 -2.00
C GLU A 81 10.37 -4.58 -1.28
N ILE A 82 9.64 -5.58 -1.78
CA ILE A 82 9.71 -6.97 -1.33
C ILE A 82 10.75 -7.69 -2.18
N LEU A 83 11.78 -8.28 -1.55
CA LEU A 83 13.01 -8.66 -2.27
C LEU A 83 13.05 -10.12 -2.75
N SER A 84 12.14 -10.98 -2.28
CA SER A 84 12.09 -12.39 -2.67
C SER A 84 10.67 -12.97 -2.58
N GLU A 85 10.45 -14.16 -3.14
CA GLU A 85 9.15 -14.85 -3.03
C GLU A 85 8.85 -15.28 -1.58
N ASP A 86 9.86 -15.64 -0.79
CA ASP A 86 9.72 -15.95 0.63
C ASP A 86 9.31 -14.71 1.44
N ASP A 87 9.95 -13.57 1.14
CA ASP A 87 9.58 -12.27 1.72
C ASP A 87 8.15 -11.88 1.33
N LEU A 88 7.73 -12.19 0.10
CA LEU A 88 6.37 -11.96 -0.37
C LEU A 88 5.36 -12.82 0.39
N LEU A 89 5.65 -14.09 0.64
CA LEU A 89 4.78 -14.96 1.43
C LEU A 89 4.65 -14.43 2.86
N GLU A 90 5.77 -14.06 3.48
CA GLU A 90 5.77 -13.54 4.84
C GLU A 90 4.97 -12.23 4.96
N ALA A 91 5.20 -11.29 4.03
CA ALA A 91 4.43 -10.06 3.94
C ALA A 91 2.93 -10.34 3.76
N PHE A 92 2.59 -11.28 2.88
CA PHE A 92 1.22 -11.67 2.58
C PHE A 92 0.49 -12.21 3.80
N LEU A 93 1.12 -13.12 4.55
CA LEU A 93 0.57 -13.67 5.80
C LEU A 93 0.44 -12.57 6.85
N TYR A 94 1.43 -11.69 6.98
CA TYR A 94 1.40 -10.54 7.88
C TYR A 94 0.21 -9.61 7.57
N VAL A 95 0.05 -9.18 6.31
CA VAL A 95 -1.03 -8.27 5.90
C VAL A 95 -2.39 -8.92 6.08
N THR A 96 -2.54 -10.20 5.71
CA THR A 96 -3.83 -10.91 5.76
C THR A 96 -4.30 -11.17 7.19
N THR A 97 -3.38 -11.25 8.16
CA THR A 97 -3.66 -11.45 9.60
C THR A 97 -3.42 -10.21 10.46
N ASN A 98 -3.28 -9.04 9.83
CA ASN A 98 -2.80 -7.83 10.51
C ASN A 98 -3.73 -7.36 11.64
N CYS A 99 -5.06 -7.48 11.49
CA CYS A 99 -6.02 -7.22 12.56
C CYS A 99 -5.78 -8.08 13.80
N CYS A 100 -5.38 -9.34 13.64
CA CYS A 100 -5.00 -10.21 14.76
C CYS A 100 -3.70 -9.76 15.39
N ARG A 101 -2.68 -9.42 14.59
CA ARG A 101 -1.40 -8.94 15.09
C ARG A 101 -1.56 -7.70 15.96
N HIS A 102 -2.45 -6.78 15.56
CA HIS A 102 -2.80 -5.58 16.31
C HIS A 102 -3.72 -5.82 17.51
N GLY A 103 -4.13 -7.07 17.77
CA GLY A 103 -4.99 -7.40 18.91
C GLY A 103 -6.43 -6.94 18.75
N LEU A 104 -6.89 -6.68 17.52
CA LEU A 104 -8.26 -6.21 17.29
C LEU A 104 -9.24 -7.38 17.39
N VAL A 105 -8.92 -8.50 16.76
CA VAL A 105 -9.72 -9.73 16.76
C VAL A 105 -8.79 -10.94 16.83
N ASP A 106 -9.21 -12.01 17.51
CA ASP A 106 -8.50 -13.29 17.61
C ASP A 106 -8.52 -14.09 16.29
N ASP A 107 -9.40 -13.71 15.37
CA ASP A 107 -9.60 -14.35 14.08
C ASP A 107 -9.84 -13.29 13.00
N ALA A 108 -9.03 -13.30 11.95
CA ALA A 108 -9.10 -12.30 10.89
C ALA A 108 -10.44 -12.30 10.15
N ARG A 109 -11.18 -13.42 10.15
CA ARG A 109 -12.54 -13.53 9.60
C ARG A 109 -13.55 -12.67 10.35
N LYS A 110 -13.30 -12.36 11.62
CA LYS A 110 -14.17 -11.52 12.46
C LYS A 110 -14.00 -10.03 12.16
N TRP A 111 -12.93 -9.63 11.46
CA TRP A 111 -12.73 -8.23 11.10
C TRP A 111 -13.79 -7.77 10.09
N VAL A 112 -14.62 -6.80 10.47
CA VAL A 112 -15.75 -6.35 9.64
C VAL A 112 -15.38 -5.26 8.63
N GLY A 113 -14.23 -4.60 8.83
CA GLY A 113 -13.66 -3.64 7.88
C GLY A 113 -13.22 -4.31 6.58
N LEU A 114 -12.82 -3.51 5.59
CA LEU A 114 -12.41 -4.07 4.30
C LEU A 114 -11.14 -4.91 4.46
N ASN A 115 -11.23 -6.20 4.17
CA ASN A 115 -10.11 -7.13 4.18
C ASN A 115 -10.27 -8.17 3.07
N CYS A 116 -9.17 -8.85 2.76
CA CYS A 116 -9.11 -9.83 1.69
C CYS A 116 -9.16 -11.29 2.17
N PHE A 117 -9.31 -11.59 3.46
CA PHE A 117 -9.10 -12.95 4.01
C PHE A 117 -9.88 -14.02 3.24
N ASN A 118 -11.20 -13.83 3.10
CA ASN A 118 -12.06 -14.77 2.36
C ASN A 118 -11.80 -14.74 0.85
N GLN A 119 -11.40 -13.59 0.30
CA GLN A 119 -11.13 -13.45 -1.13
C GLN A 119 -9.82 -14.15 -1.53
N VAL A 120 -8.79 -14.08 -0.68
CA VAL A 120 -7.52 -14.80 -0.82
C VAL A 120 -7.76 -16.31 -0.93
N LEU A 121 -8.60 -16.86 -0.04
CA LEU A 121 -8.90 -18.29 -0.05
C LEU A 121 -9.76 -18.68 -1.26
N SER A 122 -10.84 -17.93 -1.50
CA SER A 122 -11.83 -18.30 -2.52
C SER A 122 -11.40 -17.95 -3.95
N GLU A 123 -10.42 -17.06 -4.11
CA GLU A 123 -9.97 -16.48 -5.39
C GLU A 123 -11.14 -15.94 -6.23
N ARG A 124 -12.25 -15.55 -5.59
CA ARG A 124 -13.43 -15.04 -6.29
C ARG A 124 -13.20 -13.59 -6.67
N VAL A 125 -13.48 -13.29 -7.93
CA VAL A 125 -13.63 -11.90 -8.39
C VAL A 125 -14.81 -11.29 -7.65
N GLN A 126 -14.59 -10.11 -7.07
CA GLN A 126 -15.66 -9.33 -6.47
C GLN A 126 -16.00 -8.14 -7.37
N TYR A 127 -17.23 -7.65 -7.31
CA TYR A 127 -17.66 -6.49 -8.09
C TYR A 127 -18.16 -5.41 -7.13
N HIS A 128 -17.66 -4.19 -7.32
CA HIS A 128 -17.93 -3.06 -6.44
C HIS A 128 -18.31 -1.82 -7.25
N SER A 129 -19.28 -1.08 -6.74
CA SER A 129 -19.74 0.17 -7.33
C SER A 129 -18.81 1.33 -6.96
N PHE A 130 -18.53 2.20 -7.92
CA PHE A 130 -17.86 3.48 -7.72
C PHE A 130 -18.82 4.61 -8.10
N HIS A 131 -19.09 5.50 -7.14
CA HIS A 131 -19.94 6.67 -7.37
C HIS A 131 -19.14 7.85 -7.93
N HIS A 132 -19.66 8.48 -8.98
CA HIS A 132 -19.15 9.69 -9.63
C HIS A 132 -19.96 10.90 -9.18
N TYR A 133 -19.51 11.57 -8.12
CA TYR A 133 -20.23 12.71 -7.54
C TYR A 133 -20.32 13.94 -8.45
N SER A 134 -19.46 14.02 -9.46
CA SER A 134 -19.44 15.11 -10.45
C SER A 134 -20.18 14.76 -11.75
N ALA A 135 -20.79 13.57 -11.86
CA ALA A 135 -21.52 13.19 -13.06
C ALA A 135 -22.84 13.96 -13.17
N VAL A 136 -23.08 14.56 -14.34
CA VAL A 136 -24.29 15.34 -14.63
C VAL A 136 -25.48 14.41 -14.90
N ARG A 137 -25.25 13.36 -15.70
CA ARG A 137 -26.26 12.38 -16.09
C ARG A 137 -26.38 11.29 -15.02
N GLU A 138 -27.61 10.85 -14.73
CA GLU A 138 -27.87 9.87 -13.66
C GLU A 138 -27.22 8.52 -13.96
N GLU A 139 -27.28 8.10 -15.22
CA GLU A 139 -26.70 6.86 -15.74
C GLU A 139 -25.17 6.80 -15.58
N ASP A 140 -24.49 7.95 -15.53
CA ASP A 140 -23.03 8.04 -15.38
C ASP A 140 -22.59 8.11 -13.90
N ARG A 141 -23.54 8.21 -12.96
CA ARG A 141 -23.24 8.38 -11.53
C ARG A 141 -22.63 7.15 -10.89
N VAL A 142 -22.81 5.97 -11.48
CA VAL A 142 -22.34 4.71 -10.89
C VAL A 142 -21.71 3.83 -11.95
N THR A 143 -20.43 3.53 -11.78
CA THR A 143 -19.75 2.47 -12.55
C THR A 143 -19.50 1.26 -11.65
N VAL A 144 -19.42 0.07 -12.25
CA VAL A 144 -19.10 -1.17 -11.53
C VAL A 144 -17.73 -1.65 -11.97
N HIS A 145 -16.89 -1.97 -11.00
CA HIS A 145 -15.51 -2.38 -11.20
C HIS A 145 -15.24 -3.70 -10.51
N SER A 146 -14.42 -4.55 -11.13
CA SER A 146 -14.02 -5.81 -10.54
C SER A 146 -12.75 -5.67 -9.70
N LEU A 147 -12.75 -6.33 -8.55
CA LEU A 147 -11.61 -6.45 -7.65
C LEU A 147 -11.10 -7.88 -7.71
N ARG A 148 -9.88 -8.05 -8.23
CA ARG A 148 -9.22 -9.35 -8.41
C ARG A 148 -7.97 -9.44 -7.55
N LEU A 149 -7.71 -10.61 -6.99
CA LEU A 149 -6.45 -10.88 -6.31
C LEU A 149 -5.53 -11.70 -7.20
N THR A 150 -4.26 -11.32 -7.18
CA THR A 150 -3.18 -11.96 -7.91
C THR A 150 -2.70 -13.17 -7.12
N VAL A 151 -2.61 -14.32 -7.78
CA VAL A 151 -2.06 -15.53 -7.17
C VAL A 151 -0.58 -15.32 -6.91
N LEU A 152 -0.14 -15.66 -5.70
CA LEU A 152 1.26 -15.64 -5.30
C LEU A 152 2.13 -16.44 -6.30
N PRO A 153 3.25 -15.90 -6.80
CA PRO A 153 4.11 -16.56 -7.79
C PRO A 153 4.47 -18.01 -7.45
N GLN A 154 4.91 -18.26 -6.21
CA GLN A 154 5.26 -19.58 -5.68
C GLN A 154 4.10 -20.60 -5.69
N PHE A 155 2.86 -20.14 -5.83
CA PHE A 155 1.67 -20.99 -5.86
C PHE A 155 1.03 -21.08 -7.25
N LYS A 156 1.59 -20.45 -8.29
CA LYS A 156 1.02 -20.46 -9.65
C LYS A 156 0.85 -21.87 -10.22
N GLY A 157 1.76 -22.80 -9.91
CA GLY A 157 1.71 -24.18 -10.39
C GLY A 157 0.70 -25.09 -9.68
N LEU A 158 0.10 -24.64 -8.56
CA LEU A 158 -0.87 -25.41 -7.80
C LEU A 158 -2.28 -25.23 -8.37
N SER A 159 -3.12 -26.25 -8.31
CA SER A 159 -4.56 -26.10 -8.57
C SER A 159 -5.23 -25.20 -7.52
N LYS A 160 -6.38 -24.61 -7.85
CA LYS A 160 -7.15 -23.78 -6.91
C LYS A 160 -7.46 -24.50 -5.58
N LYS A 161 -7.77 -25.80 -5.62
CA LYS A 161 -8.01 -26.62 -4.42
C LYS A 161 -6.75 -26.78 -3.56
N GLN A 162 -5.61 -26.99 -4.19
CA GLN A 162 -4.32 -27.08 -3.49
C GLN A 162 -3.94 -25.72 -2.88
N ARG A 163 -4.10 -24.61 -3.62
CA ARG A 163 -3.86 -23.26 -3.11
C ARG A 163 -4.75 -22.93 -1.92
N TYR A 164 -6.06 -23.22 -2.00
CA TYR A 164 -6.99 -23.04 -0.88
C TYR A 164 -6.49 -23.77 0.36
N LYS A 165 -6.20 -25.07 0.26
CA LYS A 165 -5.74 -25.89 1.39
C LYS A 165 -4.45 -25.33 1.99
N ARG A 166 -3.48 -25.00 1.15
CA ARG A 166 -2.17 -24.50 1.58
C ARG A 166 -2.26 -23.13 2.25
N LEU A 167 -3.01 -22.20 1.66
CA LEU A 167 -3.20 -20.86 2.22
C LEU A 167 -3.98 -20.90 3.53
N LEU A 168 -5.02 -21.74 3.62
CA LEU A 168 -5.77 -21.90 4.85
C LEU A 168 -4.89 -22.43 5.98
N GLU A 169 -4.09 -23.46 5.72
CA GLU A 169 -3.13 -24.00 6.69
C GLU A 169 -2.14 -22.93 7.18
N LEU A 170 -1.53 -22.17 6.27
CA LEU A 170 -0.56 -21.13 6.62
C LEU A 170 -1.20 -19.97 7.41
N LEU A 171 -2.41 -19.56 7.04
CA LEU A 171 -3.13 -18.47 7.71
C LEU A 171 -3.62 -18.89 9.10
N GLU A 172 -4.12 -20.10 9.26
CA GLU A 172 -4.52 -20.64 10.57
C GLU A 172 -3.31 -20.79 11.49
N ALA A 173 -2.20 -21.35 11.00
CA ALA A 173 -0.95 -21.44 11.76
C ALA A 173 -0.43 -20.06 12.18
N ARG A 174 -0.49 -19.07 11.28
CA ARG A 174 -0.14 -17.67 11.60
C ARG A 174 -1.03 -17.08 12.68
N MET A 175 -2.35 -17.23 12.57
CA MET A 175 -3.28 -16.71 13.57
C MET A 175 -3.09 -17.39 14.92
N GLN A 176 -2.84 -18.70 14.94
CA GLN A 176 -2.56 -19.45 16.16
C GLN A 176 -1.29 -18.94 16.86
N ALA A 177 -0.18 -18.78 16.12
CA ALA A 177 1.06 -18.23 16.68
C ALA A 177 0.88 -16.80 17.23
N ILE A 178 0.05 -15.97 16.57
CA ILE A 178 -0.29 -14.63 17.07
C ILE A 178 -1.06 -14.72 18.39
N ARG A 179 -2.07 -15.60 18.50
CA ARG A 179 -2.85 -15.78 19.74
C ARG A 179 -1.95 -16.20 20.89
N GLU A 180 -1.16 -17.25 20.69
CA GLU A 180 -0.24 -17.79 21.70
C GLU A 180 0.78 -16.74 22.16
N GLY A 181 1.41 -16.05 21.20
CA GLY A 181 2.36 -14.97 21.51
C GLY A 181 1.72 -13.84 22.32
N ARG A 182 0.52 -13.40 21.94
CA ARG A 182 -0.17 -12.33 22.66
C ARG A 182 -0.55 -12.74 24.08
N TYR A 183 -1.08 -13.95 24.28
CA TYR A 183 -1.43 -14.43 25.62
C TYR A 183 -0.18 -14.64 26.50
N LYS A 184 0.92 -15.15 25.93
CA LYS A 184 2.20 -15.27 26.62
C LYS A 184 2.73 -13.91 27.10
N ASP A 185 2.52 -12.85 26.31
CA ASP A 185 2.91 -11.48 26.64
C ASP A 185 1.88 -10.77 27.56
N GLY A 186 0.87 -11.48 28.08
CA GLY A 186 -0.19 -10.92 28.93
C GLY A 186 -1.21 -10.05 28.19
N GLY A 187 -1.17 -10.04 26.86
CA GLY A 187 -2.10 -9.33 26.00
C GLY A 187 -3.38 -10.13 25.71
N GLY A 188 -4.40 -9.43 25.23
CA GLY A 188 -5.64 -10.03 24.74
C GLY A 188 -6.05 -9.48 23.38
N PHE A 189 -7.34 -9.63 23.07
CA PHE A 189 -7.98 -9.06 21.89
C PHE A 189 -9.13 -8.15 22.31
N VAL A 190 -9.29 -7.02 21.61
CA VAL A 190 -10.30 -6.01 21.93
C VAL A 190 -11.71 -6.52 21.59
N GLY A 191 -11.88 -7.14 20.42
CA GLY A 191 -13.19 -7.59 19.94
C GLY A 191 -13.96 -6.51 19.18
N MET A 192 -14.85 -6.94 18.29
CA MET A 192 -15.53 -6.04 17.35
C MET A 192 -16.58 -5.12 17.99
N GLU A 193 -17.11 -5.48 19.14
CA GLU A 193 -18.11 -4.67 19.87
C GLU A 193 -17.46 -3.39 20.36
N ILE A 194 -16.41 -3.51 21.17
CA ILE A 194 -15.63 -2.39 21.70
C ILE A 194 -15.03 -1.54 20.55
N ILE A 195 -14.52 -2.15 19.48
CA ILE A 195 -13.95 -1.40 18.34
C ILE A 195 -14.97 -0.49 17.65
N LYS A 196 -16.26 -0.87 17.61
CA LYS A 196 -17.30 -0.06 16.98
C LYS A 196 -17.74 1.13 17.84
N GLU A 197 -17.55 1.01 19.16
CA GLU A 197 -17.87 2.01 20.18
C GLU A 197 -16.76 3.06 20.33
N GLN A 198 -15.52 2.75 19.94
CA GLN A 198 -14.41 3.70 19.96
C GLN A 198 -14.71 4.98 19.18
N ASP A 199 -14.30 6.11 19.75
CA ASP A 199 -14.34 7.40 19.09
C ASP A 199 -13.37 7.40 17.89
N PRO A 200 -13.83 7.69 16.65
CA PRO A 200 -12.97 7.79 15.48
C PRO A 200 -11.94 8.94 15.54
N GLU A 201 -12.10 9.90 16.44
CA GLU A 201 -11.18 11.02 16.66
C GLU A 201 -10.17 10.76 17.78
N ASP A 202 -10.32 9.65 18.53
CA ASP A 202 -9.36 9.27 19.56
C ASP A 202 -7.98 9.00 18.97
N THR A 203 -6.96 9.55 19.65
CA THR A 203 -5.56 9.38 19.27
C THR A 203 -4.81 8.64 20.39
N PRO A 204 -4.00 7.61 20.07
CA PRO A 204 -3.24 6.90 21.09
C PRO A 204 -2.22 7.82 21.78
N ARG A 205 -2.13 7.73 23.12
CA ARG A 205 -1.20 8.52 23.94
C ARG A 205 0.28 8.25 23.62
N LYS A 206 0.59 7.02 23.18
CA LYS A 206 1.95 6.59 22.80
C LYS A 206 1.93 6.05 21.38
N MET A 207 2.78 6.61 20.53
CA MET A 207 3.01 6.15 19.17
C MET A 207 4.44 5.64 19.03
N SER A 208 4.63 4.53 18.31
CA SER A 208 5.97 4.06 17.98
C SER A 208 6.67 5.10 17.11
N ARG A 209 7.92 5.41 17.47
CA ARG A 209 8.82 6.30 16.72
C ARG A 209 9.91 5.53 15.98
N SER A 210 9.85 4.20 16.01
CA SER A 210 10.83 3.35 15.34
C SER A 210 10.81 3.63 13.84
N ARG A 211 12.00 3.82 13.27
CA ARG A 211 12.13 3.94 11.82
C ARG A 211 11.66 2.64 11.18
N ARG A 212 10.81 2.77 10.16
CA ARG A 212 10.40 1.63 9.36
C ARG A 212 11.62 1.09 8.61
N PRO A 213 11.77 -0.23 8.47
CA PRO A 213 12.80 -0.80 7.59
C PRO A 213 12.68 -0.22 6.17
N PRO A 214 13.79 -0.05 5.45
CA PRO A 214 13.76 0.64 4.15
C PRO A 214 13.30 -0.28 3.00
N CYS A 215 13.31 -1.59 3.22
CA CYS A 215 12.77 -2.63 2.33
C CYS A 215 12.14 -3.75 3.18
N TYR A 216 11.35 -4.61 2.56
CA TYR A 216 10.79 -5.78 3.21
C TYR A 216 11.61 -7.02 2.85
N THR A 217 12.43 -7.47 3.79
CA THR A 217 13.15 -8.74 3.66
C THR A 217 13.52 -9.34 5.01
N MET A 218 13.48 -10.66 5.11
CA MET A 218 14.03 -11.45 6.21
C MET A 218 15.53 -11.72 6.02
N SER A 219 16.05 -11.64 4.80
CA SER A 219 17.46 -11.90 4.51
C SER A 219 18.33 -10.67 4.77
N ASN A 220 19.37 -10.85 5.60
CA ASN A 220 20.37 -9.81 5.85
C ASN A 220 21.21 -9.51 4.61
N GLU A 221 21.44 -10.49 3.74
CA GLU A 221 22.18 -10.34 2.50
C GLU A 221 21.40 -9.49 1.50
N LEU A 222 20.16 -9.88 1.19
CA LEU A 222 19.29 -9.11 0.29
C LEU A 222 19.11 -7.66 0.77
N ARG A 223 19.03 -7.45 2.09
CA ARG A 223 18.97 -6.11 2.67
C ARG A 223 20.23 -5.29 2.39
N ARG A 224 21.42 -5.88 2.56
CA ARG A 224 22.69 -5.19 2.29
C ARG A 224 22.79 -4.80 0.82
N ASP A 225 22.40 -5.70 -0.09
CA ASP A 225 22.46 -5.43 -1.51
C ASP A 225 21.42 -4.39 -1.96
N TRP A 226 20.21 -4.44 -1.39
CA TRP A 226 19.22 -3.38 -1.57
C TRP A 226 19.77 -2.01 -1.14
N VAL A 227 20.42 -1.92 0.02
CA VAL A 227 21.01 -0.66 0.51
C VAL A 227 22.08 -0.13 -0.45
N LYS A 228 22.93 -1.01 -1.00
CA LYS A 228 23.93 -0.62 -2.01
C LYS A 228 23.25 -0.10 -3.28
N ARG A 229 22.26 -0.82 -3.82
CA ARG A 229 21.50 -0.39 -5.02
C ARG A 229 20.83 0.95 -4.81
N GLU A 230 20.20 1.14 -3.65
CA GLU A 230 19.49 2.36 -3.30
C GLU A 230 20.42 3.56 -3.17
N ARG A 231 21.62 3.36 -2.59
CA ARG A 231 22.66 4.40 -2.53
C ARG A 231 23.05 4.86 -3.94
N VAL A 232 23.35 3.93 -4.84
CA VAL A 232 23.70 4.24 -6.23
C VAL A 232 22.56 4.96 -6.95
N ARG A 233 21.31 4.53 -6.73
CA ARG A 233 20.12 5.19 -7.31
C ARG A 233 19.99 6.64 -6.84
N ARG A 234 20.21 6.91 -5.55
CA ARG A 234 20.15 8.26 -4.97
C ARG A 234 21.27 9.17 -5.46
N GLU A 235 22.49 8.64 -5.60
CA GLU A 235 23.61 9.39 -6.15
C GLU A 235 23.33 9.80 -7.60
N ARG A 236 22.86 8.85 -8.44
CA ARG A 236 22.42 9.15 -9.82
C ARG A 236 21.27 10.14 -9.87
N PHE A 237 20.27 9.99 -9.01
CA PHE A 237 19.16 10.95 -8.92
C PHE A 237 19.65 12.36 -8.59
N GLY A 238 20.63 12.48 -7.67
CA GLY A 238 21.26 13.75 -7.31
C GLY A 238 21.92 14.43 -8.50
N ASP A 239 22.64 13.67 -9.32
CA ASP A 239 23.26 14.17 -10.56
C ASP A 239 22.21 14.62 -11.59
N SER A 240 21.25 13.75 -11.93
CA SER A 240 20.16 14.08 -12.87
C SER A 240 19.37 15.31 -12.41
N SER A 241 19.03 15.40 -11.11
CA SER A 241 18.33 16.54 -10.52
C SER A 241 19.13 17.83 -10.66
N ARG A 242 20.46 17.79 -10.46
CA ARG A 242 21.33 18.96 -10.62
C ARG A 242 21.36 19.44 -12.07
N ARG A 243 21.65 18.54 -13.01
CA ARG A 243 21.66 18.84 -14.46
C ARG A 243 20.32 19.41 -14.93
N TYR A 244 19.23 18.77 -14.52
CA TYR A 244 17.88 19.20 -14.85
C TYR A 244 17.57 20.63 -14.36
N ARG A 245 17.95 20.94 -13.11
CA ARG A 245 17.77 22.27 -12.52
C ARG A 245 18.70 23.33 -13.15
N LEU A 246 19.79 22.92 -13.77
CA LEU A 246 20.71 23.78 -14.53
C LEU A 246 20.29 23.97 -16.00
N GLY A 247 19.19 23.35 -16.44
CA GLY A 247 18.61 23.58 -17.77
C GLY A 247 18.71 22.41 -18.75
N ASP A 248 19.36 21.31 -18.38
CA ASP A 248 19.31 20.07 -19.17
C ASP A 248 17.97 19.36 -18.95
N LEU A 249 16.93 19.80 -19.68
CA LEU A 249 15.58 19.24 -19.58
C LEU A 249 15.48 17.82 -20.18
N THR A 250 16.51 17.38 -20.90
CA THR A 250 16.60 16.07 -21.55
C THR A 250 17.23 15.01 -20.68
N VAL A 251 17.88 15.39 -19.56
CA VAL A 251 18.54 14.43 -18.67
C VAL A 251 17.59 13.32 -18.22
N GLU A 252 18.07 12.08 -18.33
CA GLU A 252 17.35 10.92 -17.84
C GLU A 252 17.46 10.83 -16.33
N PHE A 253 16.35 10.47 -15.68
CA PHE A 253 16.31 10.19 -14.27
C PHE A 253 16.35 8.68 -14.04
N PRO A 254 16.92 8.20 -12.93
CA PRO A 254 16.87 6.78 -12.59
C PRO A 254 15.43 6.26 -12.58
N PRO A 255 15.20 4.99 -12.99
CA PRO A 255 13.87 4.39 -12.92
C PRO A 255 13.23 4.53 -11.53
N TYR A 256 11.90 4.69 -11.52
CA TYR A 256 11.10 4.84 -10.30
C TYR A 256 11.49 6.07 -9.46
N THR A 257 11.86 7.17 -10.12
CA THR A 257 12.09 8.47 -9.49
C THR A 257 11.35 9.58 -10.24
N PHE A 258 11.01 10.66 -9.54
CA PHE A 258 10.27 11.79 -10.12
C PHE A 258 11.21 12.95 -10.42
N ARG A 259 11.06 13.54 -11.61
CA ARG A 259 11.72 14.80 -11.93
C ARG A 259 11.26 15.87 -10.93
N PRO A 260 12.17 16.67 -10.35
CA PRO A 260 11.76 17.73 -9.44
C PRO A 260 10.97 18.82 -10.19
N PRO A 261 10.00 19.49 -9.54
CA PRO A 261 9.31 20.61 -10.16
C PRO A 261 10.28 21.77 -10.44
N VAL A 262 10.16 22.37 -11.62
CA VAL A 262 10.93 23.55 -12.03
C VAL A 262 10.11 24.80 -11.70
N HIS A 263 10.16 25.24 -10.45
CA HIS A 263 9.39 26.42 -9.99
C HIS A 263 9.88 27.76 -10.56
N ARG A 264 11.02 27.76 -11.28
CA ARG A 264 11.58 28.93 -11.96
C ARG A 264 12.04 28.53 -13.35
N LYS A 265 11.68 29.27 -14.39
CA LYS A 265 12.38 29.17 -15.69
C LYS A 265 13.89 29.33 -15.41
N PRO A 266 14.75 28.36 -15.77
CA PRO A 266 16.19 28.53 -15.68
C PRO A 266 16.57 29.84 -16.38
N ARG A 267 17.50 30.63 -15.81
CA ARG A 267 18.11 31.73 -16.58
C ARG A 267 18.66 31.10 -17.86
N ILE A 268 18.40 31.73 -19.00
CA ILE A 268 18.66 31.26 -20.37
C ILE A 268 20.18 31.21 -20.64
N VAL A 269 20.91 30.48 -19.82
CA VAL A 269 22.28 30.12 -20.10
C VAL A 269 22.24 28.60 -20.25
N PRO A 270 22.47 28.07 -21.45
CA PRO A 270 22.57 26.63 -21.65
C PRO A 270 23.55 26.04 -20.64
N PHE A 271 23.20 24.89 -20.07
CA PHE A 271 24.16 24.11 -19.30
C PHE A 271 25.39 23.87 -20.19
N GLN A 272 26.54 24.41 -19.78
CA GLN A 272 27.83 24.09 -20.39
C GLN A 272 28.52 23.07 -19.49
N PRO A 273 28.83 21.85 -20.00
CA PRO A 273 29.68 20.92 -19.26
C PRO A 273 31.01 21.62 -18.93
N LEU A 274 31.57 21.33 -17.76
CA LEU A 274 32.95 21.74 -17.47
C LEU A 274 33.89 21.04 -18.46
N ASP A 275 34.92 21.76 -18.93
CA ASP A 275 35.96 21.16 -19.76
C ASP A 275 36.61 19.97 -19.05
N ALA A 276 37.02 18.96 -19.83
CA ALA A 276 37.64 17.74 -19.31
C ALA A 276 38.89 18.03 -18.45
N ASP A 277 39.52 19.19 -18.65
CA ASP A 277 40.71 19.65 -17.94
C ASP A 277 40.42 20.42 -16.63
N PHE A 278 39.15 20.70 -16.31
CA PHE A 278 38.78 21.45 -15.10
C PHE A 278 39.09 20.69 -13.80
N LEU A 279 39.24 19.36 -13.85
CA LEU A 279 39.63 18.53 -12.71
C LEU A 279 41.15 18.25 -12.65
N ASN A 280 41.92 18.76 -13.62
CA ASN A 280 43.37 18.57 -13.74
C ASN A 280 44.18 19.85 -13.42
N GLN A 281 43.53 20.88 -12.87
CA GLN A 281 44.16 22.08 -12.29
C GLN A 281 44.03 22.08 -10.77
#